data_AF-A0A662R6M6-F1
#
_entry.id   AF-A0A662R6M6-F1
#
_cell.length_a   1.000
_cell.length_b   1.000
_cell.length_c   1.000
_cell.angle_alpha   90.00
_cell.angle_beta   90.00
_cell.angle_gamma   90.00
#
_symmetry.space_group_name_H-M   'P 1'
#
loop_
_entity.id
_entity.type
_entity.pdbx_description
1 polymer ?
#
loop_
_entity_poly.entity_id
_entity_poly.type
_entity_poly.pdbx_seq_one_letter_code
_entity_poly.pdbx_strand_id
1 'polypeptide(L)'
;MNMLILSIILYLVYIVIVFTLLIRLSSFIAAISLLGIPLFIILIVPERSISFLAYQHAVFGHGLIPINNLHIMLFIWSSLLAIILYTEFIAWYLGRGGGSTSA
;
A
#
# COMPACT_ATOMS: atom_id res chain seq x y z
N MET A 1 22.17 8.90 5.40
CA MET A 1 20.92 8.47 6.06
C MET A 1 20.92 6.95 6.17
N ASN A 2 20.60 6.39 7.34
CA ASN A 2 20.56 4.92 7.51
C ASN A 2 19.44 4.31 6.64
N MET A 3 19.67 3.15 6.03
CA MET A 3 18.69 2.50 5.14
C MET A 3 17.36 2.24 5.83
N LEU A 4 17.39 1.86 7.11
CA LEU A 4 16.18 1.69 7.93
C LEU A 4 15.34 2.97 8.00
N ILE A 5 15.98 4.11 8.28
CA ILE A 5 15.30 5.41 8.39
C ILE A 5 14.70 5.81 7.03
N LEU A 6 15.44 5.59 5.94
CA LEU A 6 14.95 5.82 4.59
C LEU A 6 13.70 4.97 4.29
N SER A 7 13.73 3.67 4.58
CA SER A 7 12.60 2.76 4.36
C SER A 7 11.34 3.23 5.11
N ILE A 8 11.49 3.58 6.40
CA ILE A 8 10.37 4.07 7.22
C ILE A 8 9.76 5.33 6.61
N ILE A 9 10.60 6.31 6.26
CA ILE A 9 10.12 7.57 5.68
C ILE A 9 9.39 7.33 4.35
N LEU A 10 9.97 6.50 3.47
CA LEU A 10 9.35 6.20 2.18
C LEU A 10 7.98 5.51 2.33
N TYR A 11 7.89 4.51 3.21
CA TYR A 11 6.62 3.83 3.45
C TYR A 11 5.57 4.73 4.12
N LEU A 12 5.97 5.57 5.08
CA LEU A 12 5.06 6.52 5.71
C LEU A 12 4.50 7.52 4.69
N VAL A 13 5.37 8.11 3.87
CA VAL A 13 4.96 9.05 2.82
C VAL A 13 4.02 8.35 1.83
N TYR A 14 4.36 7.13 1.41
CA TYR A 14 3.53 6.34 0.51
C TYR A 14 2.14 6.01 1.10
N ILE A 15 2.07 5.59 2.36
CA ILE A 15 0.80 5.34 3.07
C ILE A 15 -0.04 6.62 3.13
N VAL A 16 0.56 7.75 3.48
CA VAL A 16 -0.13 9.05 3.55
C VAL A 16 -0.68 9.47 2.19
N ILE A 17 0.09 9.26 1.11
CA ILE A 17 -0.37 9.56 -0.26
C ILE A 17 -1.59 8.70 -0.61
N VAL A 18 -1.51 7.38 -0.40
CA VAL A 18 -2.62 6.46 -0.72
C VAL A 18 -3.88 6.81 0.10
N PHE A 19 -3.74 7.10 1.39
CA PHE A 19 -4.87 7.55 2.22
C PHE A 19 -5.45 8.87 1.74
N THR A 20 -4.60 9.83 1.36
CA THR A 20 -5.07 11.12 0.83
C THR A 20 -5.88 10.93 -0.45
N LEU A 21 -5.43 10.04 -1.34
CA LEU A 21 -6.16 9.70 -2.56
C LEU A 21 -7.49 9.00 -2.26
N LEU A 22 -7.50 8.09 -1.27
CA LEU A 22 -8.72 7.39 -0.84
C LEU A 22 -9.76 8.37 -0.28
N ILE A 23 -9.34 9.30 0.59
CA ILE A 23 -10.24 10.22 1.30
C ILE A 23 -10.73 11.34 0.38
N ARG A 24 -9.86 11.91 -0.46
CA ARG A 24 -10.17 13.15 -1.19
C ARG A 24 -10.64 12.95 -2.62
N LEU A 25 -10.32 11.82 -3.23
CA LEU A 25 -10.47 11.66 -4.68
C LEU A 25 -11.38 10.49 -5.06
N SER A 26 -10.92 9.25 -4.89
CA SER A 26 -11.71 8.05 -5.19
C SER A 26 -10.99 6.78 -4.72
N SER A 27 -11.75 5.79 -4.25
CA SER A 27 -11.27 4.43 -3.96
C SER A 27 -10.53 3.81 -5.15
N PHE A 28 -11.01 4.06 -6.38
CA PHE A 28 -10.41 3.50 -7.59
C PHE A 28 -9.01 4.07 -7.86
N ILE A 29 -8.84 5.38 -7.73
CA ILE A 29 -7.54 6.04 -7.95
C ILE A 29 -6.55 5.65 -6.84
N ALA A 30 -7.04 5.51 -5.60
CA ALA A 30 -6.22 5.01 -4.50
C ALA A 30 -5.72 3.58 -4.76
N ALA A 31 -6.59 2.68 -5.24
CA ALA A 31 -6.22 1.31 -5.58
C ALA A 31 -5.21 1.23 -6.74
N ILE A 32 -5.43 2.01 -7.81
CA ILE A 32 -4.48 2.10 -8.93
C ILE A 32 -3.15 2.65 -8.45
N SER A 33 -3.15 3.68 -7.60
CA SER A 33 -1.92 4.31 -7.13
C SER A 33 -1.16 3.42 -6.15
N LEU A 34 -1.87 2.63 -5.35
CA LEU A 34 -1.29 1.61 -4.47
C LEU A 34 -0.39 0.67 -5.27
N LEU A 35 -0.89 0.04 -6.33
CA LEU A 35 -0.08 -0.90 -7.10
C LEU A 35 0.78 -0.23 -8.17
N GLY A 36 0.24 0.78 -8.84
CA GLY A 36 0.82 1.43 -9.99
C GLY A 36 2.10 2.19 -9.67
N ILE A 37 2.14 2.97 -8.59
CA ILE A 37 3.32 3.79 -8.26
C ILE A 37 4.55 2.91 -8.01
N PRO A 38 4.53 1.90 -7.12
CA PRO A 38 5.72 1.10 -6.87
C PRO A 38 6.09 0.20 -8.06
N LEU A 39 5.11 -0.33 -8.81
CA LEU A 39 5.39 -1.10 -10.03
C LEU A 39 6.07 -0.24 -11.09
N PHE A 40 5.63 1.01 -11.26
CA PHE A 40 6.24 1.94 -12.20
C PHE A 40 7.69 2.28 -11.81
N ILE A 41 7.96 2.46 -10.51
CA ILE A 41 9.33 2.69 -10.00
C ILE A 41 10.23 1.47 -10.29
N ILE A 42 9.73 0.25 -10.08
CA ILE A 42 10.46 -0.98 -10.38
C ILE A 42 10.81 -1.06 -11.87
N LEU A 43 9.92 -0.61 -12.76
CA LEU A 43 10.15 -0.61 -14.20
C LEU A 43 11.20 0.44 -14.64
N ILE A 44 11.20 1.63 -14.04
CA ILE A 44 12.14 2.71 -14.43
C ILE A 44 13.53 2.49 -13.85
N VAL A 45 13.62 2.05 -12.59
CA VAL A 45 14.90 1.92 -11.88
C VAL A 45 15.02 0.52 -11.25
N PRO A 46 15.12 -0.55 -12.05
CA PRO A 46 15.04 -1.92 -11.58
C PRO A 46 16.15 -2.28 -10.57
N GLU A 47 17.40 -1.90 -10.85
CA GLU A 47 18.55 -2.24 -10.00
C GLU A 47 18.42 -1.67 -8.58
N ARG A 48 18.07 -0.39 -8.47
CA ARG A 48 17.86 0.28 -7.17
C ARG A 48 16.64 -0.27 -6.45
N SER A 49 15.58 -0.57 -7.20
CA SER A 49 14.34 -1.11 -6.64
C SER A 49 14.54 -2.52 -6.06
N ILE A 50 15.23 -3.40 -6.79
CA ILE A 50 15.55 -4.76 -6.31
C ILE A 50 16.44 -4.69 -5.08
N SER A 51 17.48 -3.85 -5.10
CA SER A 51 18.36 -3.65 -3.94
C SER A 51 17.60 -3.13 -2.72
N PHE A 52 16.70 -2.17 -2.90
CA PHE A 52 15.85 -1.65 -1.84
C PHE A 52 14.92 -2.72 -1.29
N LEU A 53 14.20 -3.45 -2.14
CA LEU A 53 13.25 -4.50 -1.74
C LEU A 53 13.93 -5.67 -1.03
N ALA A 54 15.16 -6.00 -1.43
CA ALA A 54 15.97 -7.06 -0.82
C ALA A 54 16.60 -6.66 0.52
N TYR A 55 16.56 -5.38 0.92
CA TYR A 55 17.17 -4.91 2.17
C TYR A 55 16.53 -5.58 3.39
N GLN A 56 17.34 -6.35 4.11
CA GLN A 56 16.95 -7.18 5.24
C GLN A 56 16.94 -6.39 6.55
N HIS A 57 15.85 -6.50 7.31
CA HIS A 57 15.68 -5.84 8.61
C HIS A 57 15.81 -6.82 9.78
N ALA A 58 15.30 -8.04 9.61
CA ALA A 58 15.29 -9.07 10.65
C ALA A 58 15.40 -10.45 10.01
N VAL A 59 15.81 -11.44 10.80
CA VAL A 59 15.83 -12.85 10.38
C VAL A 59 15.16 -13.68 11.45
N PHE A 60 14.22 -14.52 11.04
CA PHE A 60 13.48 -15.43 11.91
C PHE A 60 13.85 -16.89 11.59
N GLY A 61 13.50 -17.79 12.51
CA GLY A 61 13.69 -19.24 12.30
C GLY A 61 15.16 -19.63 12.15
N HIS A 62 16.01 -19.27 13.12
CA HIS A 62 17.44 -19.62 13.14
C HIS A 62 18.24 -19.25 11.88
N GLY A 63 17.84 -18.20 11.16
CA GLY A 63 18.57 -17.74 9.97
C GLY A 63 17.88 -18.03 8.64
N LEU A 64 16.75 -18.75 8.65
CA LEU A 64 16.14 -19.29 7.43
C LEU A 64 15.14 -18.34 6.75
N ILE A 65 14.55 -17.40 7.49
CA ILE A 65 13.47 -16.55 6.98
C ILE A 65 13.85 -15.07 7.14
N PRO A 66 14.50 -14.46 6.13
CA PRO A 66 14.84 -13.05 6.16
C PRO A 66 13.60 -12.18 5.88
N ILE A 67 13.29 -11.27 6.79
CA ILE A 67 12.29 -10.21 6.59
C ILE A 67 13.00 -9.00 5.99
N ASN A 68 12.59 -8.67 4.77
CA ASN A 68 13.10 -7.57 3.98
C ASN A 68 12.00 -6.58 3.63
N ASN A 69 12.37 -5.50 2.94
CA ASN A 69 11.44 -4.47 2.47
C ASN A 69 10.31 -5.03 1.60
N LEU A 70 10.53 -6.09 0.81
CA LEU A 70 9.47 -6.72 0.03
C LEU A 70 8.32 -7.22 0.92
N HIS A 71 8.64 -7.91 2.02
CA HIS A 71 7.61 -8.39 2.95
C HIS A 71 6.82 -7.25 3.58
N ILE A 72 7.52 -6.16 3.96
CA ILE A 72 6.90 -4.96 4.51
C ILE A 72 5.98 -4.30 3.47
N MET A 73 6.42 -4.20 2.22
CA MET A 73 5.62 -3.64 1.12
C MET A 73 4.36 -4.48 0.88
N LEU A 74 4.49 -5.80 0.82
CA LEU A 74 3.35 -6.71 0.65
C LEU A 74 2.35 -6.61 1.82
N PHE A 75 2.84 -6.47 3.05
CA PHE A 75 2.00 -6.26 4.22
C PHE A 75 1.21 -4.94 4.13
N ILE A 76 1.88 -3.84 3.76
CA ILE A 76 1.24 -2.54 3.57
C ILE A 76 0.20 -2.61 2.43
N TRP A 77 0.55 -3.25 1.31
CA TRP A 77 -0.35 -3.43 0.18
C TRP A 77 -1.61 -4.19 0.57
N SER A 78 -1.47 -5.34 1.24
CA SER A 78 -2.61 -6.12 1.69
C SER A 78 -3.50 -5.32 2.65
N SER A 79 -2.89 -4.62 3.61
CA SER A 79 -3.62 -3.82 4.60
C SER A 79 -4.39 -2.66 3.95
N LEU A 80 -3.75 -1.89 3.08
CA LEU A 80 -4.40 -0.76 2.41
C LEU A 80 -5.44 -1.21 1.40
N LEU A 81 -5.20 -2.30 0.67
CA LEU A 81 -6.18 -2.87 -0.25
C LEU A 81 -7.45 -3.30 0.50
N ALA A 82 -7.31 -3.96 1.65
CA ALA A 82 -8.44 -4.33 2.50
C ALA A 82 -9.24 -3.10 2.94
N ILE A 83 -8.56 -2.02 3.37
CA ILE A 83 -9.21 -0.77 3.77
C ILE A 83 -9.97 -0.12 2.59
N ILE A 84 -9.35 -0.05 1.41
CA ILE A 84 -9.97 0.53 0.21
C ILE A 84 -11.23 -0.25 -0.16
N LEU A 85 -11.12 -1.58 -0.25
CA LEU A 85 -12.25 -2.46 -0.58
C LEU A 85 -13.37 -2.36 0.46
N TYR A 86 -13.02 -2.33 1.74
CA TYR A 86 -13.99 -2.18 2.82
C TYR A 86 -14.73 -0.84 2.77
N THR A 87 -14.00 0.24 2.49
CA THR A 87 -14.57 1.59 2.35
C THR A 87 -15.55 1.65 1.18
N GLU A 88 -15.15 1.09 0.03
CA GLU A 88 -16.01 1.02 -1.16
C GLU A 88 -17.26 0.16 -0.90
N PHE A 89 -17.10 -0.98 -0.23
CA PHE A 89 -18.21 -1.85 0.14
C PHE A 89 -19.22 -1.13 1.04
N ILE A 90 -18.77 -0.38 2.05
CA ILE A 90 -19.64 0.40 2.92
C ILE A 90 -20.37 1.50 2.12
N ALA A 91 -19.64 2.25 1.28
CA ALA A 91 -20.21 3.32 0.48
C ALA A 91 -21.32 2.79 -0.44
N TRP A 92 -21.07 1.67 -1.09
CA TRP A 92 -22.06 0.96 -1.91
C TRP A 92 -23.25 0.47 -1.08
N TYR A 93 -23.00 -0.16 0.07
CA TYR A 93 -24.04 -0.72 0.93
C TYR A 93 -25.00 0.37 1.44
N LEU A 94 -24.45 1.48 1.96
CA LEU A 94 -25.22 2.62 2.44
C LEU A 94 -25.95 3.34 1.30
N GLY A 95 -25.31 3.50 0.14
CA GLY A 95 -25.94 4.09 -1.04
C GLY A 95 -27.15 3.31 -1.54
N ARG A 96 -27.16 1.98 -1.34
CA ARG A 96 -28.30 1.12 -1.70
C ARG A 96 -29.47 1.22 -0.71
N GLY A 97 -29.20 1.51 0.56
CA GLY A 97 -30.22 1.66 1.60
C GLY A 97 -31.00 2.99 1.55
N GLY A 98 -30.42 4.05 0.97
CA GLY A 98 -31.06 5.36 0.83
C GLY A 98 -31.97 5.51 -0.40
N GLY A 99 -31.94 4.55 -1.33
CA GLY A 99 -32.61 4.64 -2.64
C GLY A 99 -34.06 4.12 -2.70
N SER A 100 -34.69 3.75 -1.58
CA SER A 100 -36.06 3.20 -1.57
C SER A 100 -37.10 4.08 -0.85
N THR A 101 -36.88 5.38 -0.79
CA THR A 101 -37.89 6.36 -0.31
C THR A 101 -38.05 7.53 -1.27
N SER A 102 -38.34 7.23 -2.54
CA SER A 102 -39.12 8.15 -3.37
C SER A 102 -40.60 7.78 -3.17
N ALA A 103 -41.20 8.37 -2.12
CA ALA A 103 -42.65 8.48 -1.97
C ALA A 103 -43.17 9.64 -2.84
#